data_AF-S4PVE7-F1
#
_entry.id   AF-S4PVE7-F1
#
_cell.length_a   1.000
_cell.length_b   1.000
_cell.length_c   1.000
_cell.angle_alpha   90.00
_cell.angle_beta   90.00
_cell.angle_gamma   90.00
#
_symmetry.space_group_name_H-M   'P 1'
#
loop_
_entity.id
_entity.type
_entity.pdbx_description
1 polymer ?
#
loop_
_entity_poly.entity_id
_entity_poly.type
_entity_poly.pdbx_seq_one_letter_code
_entity_poly.pdbx_strand_id
1 'polypeptide(L)'
;MIIAAVQLFSEHMRSCLLSGGVPPSADVLRTRLVANLRSLREAYESLLKLDLPSQPLSIVEKVIFDYRVHGMTVFLQRAHKRVKGLADKEAWKIQEYTDYGAITNLPHLLETYLNDALSSIHKCVFASGRRETQLLGEGSEPLAILQKHTQQILLA
;
A
#
# COMPACT_ATOMS: atom_id res chain seq x y z
N MET A 1 -22.25 19.43 -14.23
CA MET A 1 -21.35 20.13 -13.29
C MET A 1 -20.64 19.18 -12.31
N ILE A 2 -21.34 18.32 -11.57
CA ILE A 2 -20.73 17.42 -10.57
C ILE A 2 -19.69 16.46 -11.19
N ILE A 3 -19.96 15.86 -12.35
CA ILE A 3 -19.01 14.95 -13.03
C ILE A 3 -17.69 15.66 -13.34
N ALA A 4 -17.74 16.86 -13.92
CA ALA A 4 -16.55 17.63 -14.26
C ALA A 4 -15.73 18.00 -13.00
N ALA A 5 -16.41 18.35 -11.91
CA ALA A 5 -15.73 18.62 -10.63
C ALA A 5 -15.04 17.37 -10.07
N VAL A 6 -15.70 16.20 -10.13
CA VAL A 6 -15.12 14.93 -9.65
C VAL A 6 -13.99 14.44 -10.55
N GLN A 7 -14.07 14.66 -11.87
CA GLN A 7 -12.98 14.37 -12.81
C GLN A 7 -11.76 15.24 -12.51
N LEU A 8 -11.95 16.55 -12.34
CA LEU A 8 -10.86 17.48 -12.03
C LEU A 8 -10.22 17.16 -10.67
N PHE A 9 -11.02 16.81 -9.66
CA PHE A 9 -10.53 16.31 -8.38
C PHE A 9 -9.69 15.03 -8.55
N SER A 10 -10.18 14.05 -9.32
CA SER A 10 -9.47 12.80 -9.60
C SER A 10 -8.13 13.05 -10.29
N GLU A 11 -8.08 13.93 -11.29
CA GLU A 11 -6.85 14.31 -11.98
C GLU A 11 -5.84 14.95 -11.03
N HIS A 12 -6.27 15.88 -10.18
CA HIS A 12 -5.41 16.49 -9.17
C HIS A 12 -4.87 15.45 -8.17
N MET A 13 -5.72 14.55 -7.70
CA MET A 13 -5.33 13.49 -6.76
C MET A 13 -4.29 12.54 -7.38
N ARG A 14 -4.49 12.14 -8.65
CA ARG A 14 -3.50 11.33 -9.40
C ARG A 14 -2.21 12.09 -9.64
N SER A 15 -2.28 13.38 -9.97
CA SER A 15 -1.10 14.24 -10.11
C SER A 15 -0.32 14.32 -8.80
N CYS A 16 -1.00 14.47 -7.66
CA CYS A 16 -0.36 14.45 -6.34
C CYS A 16 0.29 13.10 -5.99
N LEU A 17 -0.26 11.97 -6.46
CA LEU A 17 0.35 10.65 -6.32
C LEU A 17 1.61 10.48 -7.19
N LEU A 18 1.59 11.04 -8.40
CA LEU A 18 2.60 10.84 -9.43
C LEU A 18 3.63 11.98 -9.52
N SER A 19 3.42 13.09 -8.80
CA SER A 19 4.26 14.28 -8.87
C SER A 19 5.71 13.95 -8.47
N GLY A 20 6.59 13.96 -9.47
CA GLY A 20 8.01 13.70 -9.40
C GLY A 20 8.86 14.83 -8.82
N GLY A 21 8.35 15.55 -7.82
CA GLY A 21 9.18 16.43 -7.00
C GLY A 21 10.24 15.63 -6.22
N VAL A 22 11.09 16.32 -5.45
CA VAL A 22 12.05 15.63 -4.54
C VAL A 22 11.29 14.56 -3.76
N PRO A 23 11.60 13.27 -3.94
CA PRO A 23 10.79 12.21 -3.34
C PRO A 23 10.88 12.41 -1.84
N PRO A 24 9.74 12.62 -1.15
CA PRO A 24 9.75 12.67 0.30
C PRO A 24 10.36 11.36 0.81
N SER A 25 10.92 11.37 2.03
CA SER A 25 11.37 10.12 2.62
C SER A 25 10.23 9.09 2.54
N ALA A 26 10.58 7.82 2.31
CA ALA A 26 9.59 6.74 2.21
C ALA A 26 8.64 6.72 3.44
N ASP A 27 9.10 7.27 4.55
CA ASP A 27 8.35 7.44 5.79
C ASP A 27 7.27 8.52 5.72
N VAL A 28 7.60 9.66 5.15
CA VAL A 28 6.64 10.74 4.91
C VAL A 28 5.61 10.31 3.86
N LEU A 29 6.06 9.66 2.79
CA LEU A 29 5.17 9.10 1.75
C LEU A 29 4.19 8.09 2.35
N ARG A 30 4.68 7.14 3.16
CA ARG A 30 3.86 6.16 3.87
C ARG A 30 2.74 6.86 4.66
N THR A 31 3.12 7.80 5.53
CA THR A 31 2.17 8.48 6.42
C THR A 31 1.12 9.28 5.64
N ARG A 32 1.54 10.02 4.61
CA ARG A 32 0.63 10.78 3.74
C ARG A 32 -0.34 9.87 3.00
N LEU A 33 0.14 8.75 2.47
CA LEU A 33 -0.71 7.82 1.73
C LEU A 33 -1.81 7.21 2.61
N VAL A 34 -1.47 6.80 3.83
CA VAL A 34 -2.45 6.29 4.79
C VAL A 34 -3.49 7.36 5.15
N ALA A 35 -3.05 8.59 5.40
CA ALA A 35 -3.95 9.69 5.74
C ALA A 35 -4.89 10.04 4.57
N ASN A 36 -4.33 10.20 3.36
CA ASN A 36 -5.08 10.56 2.16
C ASN A 36 -6.12 9.49 1.80
N LEU A 37 -5.75 8.21 1.85
CA LEU A 37 -6.68 7.12 1.58
C LEU A 37 -7.83 7.09 2.58
N ARG A 38 -7.54 7.33 3.88
CA ARG A 38 -8.58 7.43 4.91
C ARG A 38 -9.56 8.56 4.60
N SER A 39 -9.05 9.77 4.37
CA SER A 39 -9.89 10.93 4.05
C SER A 39 -10.68 10.75 2.76
N LEU A 40 -10.09 10.10 1.74
CA LEU A 40 -10.78 9.81 0.48
C LEU A 40 -11.94 8.83 0.69
N ARG A 41 -11.78 7.82 1.56
CA ARG A 41 -12.85 6.89 1.93
C ARG A 41 -13.97 7.57 2.71
N GLU A 42 -13.63 8.41 3.68
CA GLU A 42 -14.61 9.20 4.43
C GLU A 42 -15.42 10.13 3.51
N ALA A 43 -14.75 10.76 2.55
CA ALA A 43 -15.40 11.56 1.52
C ALA A 43 -16.30 10.69 0.62
N TYR A 44 -15.86 9.52 0.20
CA TYR A 44 -16.64 8.60 -0.61
C TYR A 44 -17.90 8.11 0.12
N GLU A 45 -17.81 7.73 1.40
CA GLU A 45 -18.99 7.40 2.23
C GLU A 45 -19.97 8.56 2.33
N SER A 46 -19.46 9.80 2.37
CA SER A 46 -20.33 10.99 2.38
C SER A 46 -21.02 11.19 1.03
N LEU A 47 -20.32 10.96 -0.08
CA LEU A 47 -20.89 11.00 -1.42
C LEU A 47 -21.95 9.91 -1.64
N LEU A 48 -21.76 8.71 -1.07
CA LEU A 48 -22.73 7.62 -1.14
C LEU A 48 -24.06 7.97 -0.45
N LYS A 49 -24.05 8.82 0.59
CA LYS A 49 -25.27 9.29 1.28
C LYS A 49 -26.07 10.33 0.49
N LEU A 50 -25.49 10.90 -0.55
CA LEU A 50 -26.12 11.93 -1.38
C LEU A 50 -26.90 11.35 -2.57
N ASP A 51 -27.02 10.01 -2.66
CA ASP A 51 -27.71 9.29 -3.75
C ASP A 51 -27.31 9.76 -5.16
N LEU A 52 -26.01 10.04 -5.33
CA LEU A 52 -25.46 10.49 -6.62
C LEU A 52 -25.57 9.40 -7.70
N PRO A 53 -25.61 9.78 -8.99
CA PRO A 53 -25.48 8.82 -10.09
C PRO A 53 -24.21 7.97 -9.97
N SER A 54 -24.23 6.76 -10.52
CA SER A 54 -23.12 5.80 -10.42
C SER A 54 -21.81 6.31 -11.03
N GLN A 55 -21.88 7.16 -12.05
CA GLN A 55 -20.71 7.64 -12.79
C GLN A 55 -19.74 8.52 -11.95
N PRO A 56 -20.19 9.57 -11.23
CA PRO A 56 -19.33 10.27 -10.27
C PRO A 56 -18.70 9.35 -9.21
N LEU A 57 -19.48 8.39 -8.70
CA LEU A 57 -19.01 7.46 -7.67
C LEU A 57 -17.91 6.54 -8.19
N SER A 58 -18.04 6.03 -9.42
CA SER A 58 -17.03 5.16 -10.03
C SER A 58 -15.71 5.87 -10.30
N ILE A 59 -15.73 7.18 -10.57
CA ILE A 59 -14.50 7.98 -10.71
C ILE A 59 -13.74 8.02 -9.38
N VAL A 60 -14.43 8.29 -8.27
CA VAL A 60 -13.81 8.32 -6.94
C VAL A 60 -13.32 6.92 -6.52
N GLU A 61 -14.10 5.87 -6.80
CA GLU A 61 -13.69 4.48 -6.56
C GLU A 61 -12.38 4.15 -7.30
N LYS A 62 -12.25 4.60 -8.55
CA LYS A 62 -11.01 4.41 -9.33
C LYS A 62 -9.81 5.13 -8.72
N VAL A 63 -10.00 6.33 -8.15
CA VAL A 63 -8.92 7.04 -7.44
C VAL A 63 -8.54 6.26 -6.18
N ILE A 64 -9.52 5.77 -5.41
CA ILE A 64 -9.26 4.93 -4.23
C ILE A 64 -8.44 3.70 -4.61
N PHE A 65 -8.81 3.02 -5.70
CA PHE A 65 -8.07 1.88 -6.24
C PHE A 65 -6.61 2.25 -6.55
N ASP A 66 -6.37 3.35 -7.25
CA ASP A 66 -5.03 3.80 -7.61
C ASP A 66 -4.17 4.11 -6.36
N TYR A 67 -4.75 4.73 -5.33
CA TYR A 67 -4.08 4.95 -4.04
C TYR A 67 -3.70 3.64 -3.36
N ARG A 68 -4.56 2.63 -3.41
CA ARG A 68 -4.29 1.31 -2.81
C ARG A 68 -3.15 0.60 -3.54
N VAL A 69 -3.16 0.58 -4.88
CA VAL A 69 -2.09 -0.01 -5.69
C VAL A 69 -0.76 0.70 -5.44
N HIS A 70 -0.75 2.03 -5.53
CA HIS A 70 0.45 2.83 -5.29
C HIS A 70 0.97 2.66 -3.85
N GLY A 71 0.07 2.55 -2.88
CA GLY A 71 0.40 2.26 -1.48
C GLY A 71 1.19 0.98 -1.32
N MET A 72 0.77 -0.10 -1.99
CA MET A 72 1.49 -1.38 -1.98
C MET A 72 2.93 -1.21 -2.46
N THR A 73 3.14 -0.49 -3.56
CA THR A 73 4.48 -0.19 -4.08
C THR A 73 5.32 0.59 -3.08
N VAL A 74 4.78 1.66 -2.47
CA VAL A 74 5.51 2.48 -1.49
C VAL A 74 5.90 1.67 -0.25
N PHE A 75 5.00 0.82 0.28
CA PHE A 75 5.29 0.01 1.46
C PHE A 75 6.37 -1.05 1.17
N LEU A 76 6.29 -1.74 0.03
CA LEU A 76 7.28 -2.73 -0.37
C LEU A 76 8.64 -2.10 -0.68
N GLN A 77 8.67 -0.95 -1.38
CA GLN A 77 9.91 -0.24 -1.65
C GLN A 77 10.59 0.25 -0.37
N ARG A 78 9.80 0.74 0.61
CA ARG A 78 10.32 1.10 1.93
C ARG A 78 10.92 -0.11 2.64
N ALA A 79 10.21 -1.24 2.67
CA ALA A 79 10.70 -2.48 3.28
C ALA A 79 12.00 -2.93 2.62
N HIS A 80 12.02 -3.02 1.29
CA HIS A 80 13.19 -3.38 0.51
C HIS A 80 14.41 -2.48 0.79
N LYS A 81 14.21 -1.15 0.88
CA LYS A 81 15.29 -0.23 1.26
C LYS A 81 15.83 -0.51 2.66
N ARG A 82 14.94 -0.76 3.64
CA ARG A 82 15.35 -1.09 5.02
C ARG A 82 16.07 -2.43 5.10
N VAL A 83 15.62 -3.43 4.35
CA VAL A 83 16.24 -4.76 4.27
C VAL A 83 17.62 -4.69 3.63
N LYS A 84 17.80 -3.94 2.53
CA LYS A 84 19.13 -3.71 1.95
C LYS A 84 20.10 -3.06 2.92
N GLY A 85 19.63 -2.13 3.74
CA GLY A 85 20.42 -1.48 4.79
C GLY A 85 20.56 -2.28 6.08
N LEU A 86 20.18 -3.57 6.11
CA LEU A 86 20.43 -4.40 7.30
C LEU A 86 21.91 -4.72 7.45
N ALA A 87 22.63 -4.99 6.36
CA ALA A 87 24.06 -5.32 6.43
C ALA A 87 24.87 -4.23 7.18
N ASP A 88 24.51 -2.96 6.98
CA ASP A 88 25.14 -1.81 7.63
C ASP A 88 24.83 -1.71 9.14
N LYS A 89 23.84 -2.46 9.64
CA LYS A 89 23.41 -2.48 11.04
C LYS A 89 23.91 -3.68 11.82
N GLU A 90 24.61 -4.60 11.16
CA GLU A 90 25.15 -5.79 11.82
C GLU A 90 26.25 -5.38 12.81
N ALA A 91 26.08 -5.82 14.06
CA ALA A 91 27.00 -5.53 15.15
C ALA A 91 27.75 -6.78 15.64
N TRP A 92 27.43 -7.95 15.08
CA TRP A 92 27.98 -9.26 15.44
C TRP A 92 27.86 -9.58 16.95
N LYS A 93 26.88 -8.98 17.61
CA LYS A 93 26.55 -9.24 19.01
C LYS A 93 25.55 -10.38 19.07
N ILE A 94 26.00 -11.52 19.59
CA ILE A 94 25.18 -12.69 19.84
C ILE A 94 24.20 -12.36 20.97
N GLN A 95 22.92 -12.64 20.73
CA GLN A 95 21.85 -12.54 21.71
C GLN A 95 21.22 -13.93 21.83
N GLU A 96 20.91 -14.33 23.07
CA GLU A 96 20.18 -15.57 23.33
C GLU A 96 18.69 -15.32 23.16
N TYR A 97 18.09 -16.01 22.19
CA TYR A 97 16.65 -16.04 21.97
C TYR A 97 16.13 -17.43 22.34
N THR A 98 15.00 -17.48 23.04
CA THR A 98 14.43 -18.74 23.56
C THR A 98 14.11 -19.74 22.45
N ASP A 99 13.67 -19.26 21.29
CA ASP A 99 13.09 -20.11 20.25
C ASP A 99 14.09 -20.45 19.14
N TYR A 100 15.18 -19.68 19.03
CA TYR A 100 16.15 -19.76 17.94
C TYR A 100 17.59 -19.97 18.42
N GLY A 101 17.81 -20.05 19.73
CA GLY A 101 19.14 -20.14 20.33
C GLY A 101 19.92 -18.82 20.22
N ALA A 102 21.23 -18.93 20.07
CA ALA A 102 22.15 -17.80 20.10
C ALA A 102 22.42 -17.27 18.67
N ILE A 103 21.75 -16.18 18.29
CA ILE A 103 21.88 -15.53 16.96
C ILE A 103 22.09 -14.02 17.10
N THR A 104 22.46 -13.32 16.03
CA THR A 104 22.48 -11.85 16.05
C THR A 104 21.05 -11.29 15.99
N ASN A 105 20.89 -9.99 16.22
CA ASN A 105 19.58 -9.32 16.15
C ASN A 105 19.09 -9.06 14.72
N LEU A 106 19.89 -9.37 13.70
CA LEU A 106 19.57 -9.04 12.31
C LEU A 106 18.30 -9.73 11.78
N PRO A 107 18.09 -11.04 12.04
CA PRO A 107 16.85 -11.73 11.63
C PRO A 107 15.60 -11.10 12.23
N HIS A 108 15.65 -10.66 13.49
CA HIS A 108 14.54 -9.97 14.15
C HIS A 108 14.24 -8.60 13.52
N LEU A 109 15.28 -7.86 13.12
CA LEU A 109 15.08 -6.59 12.39
C LEU A 109 14.47 -6.83 11.00
N LEU A 110 14.91 -7.86 10.29
CA LEU A 110 14.32 -8.27 9.01
C LEU A 110 12.83 -8.57 9.17
N GLU A 111 12.48 -9.44 10.13
CA GLU A 111 11.10 -9.81 10.43
C GLU A 111 10.27 -8.57 10.78
N THR A 112 10.79 -7.68 11.63
CA THR A 112 10.14 -6.42 11.99
C THR A 112 9.83 -5.57 10.75
N TYR A 113 10.79 -5.45 9.81
CA TYR A 113 10.60 -4.63 8.60
C TYR A 113 9.55 -5.21 7.66
N LEU A 114 9.49 -6.54 7.55
CA LEU A 114 8.48 -7.24 6.75
C LEU A 114 7.11 -7.16 7.41
N ASN A 115 7.00 -7.40 8.71
CA ASN A 115 5.74 -7.31 9.46
C ASN A 115 5.16 -5.90 9.43
N ASP A 116 5.99 -4.85 9.57
CA ASP A 116 5.58 -3.45 9.41
C ASP A 116 4.96 -3.18 8.03
N ALA A 117 5.59 -3.70 6.98
CA ALA A 117 5.17 -3.51 5.60
C ALA A 117 3.87 -4.27 5.32
N LEU A 118 3.79 -5.55 5.70
CA LEU A 118 2.61 -6.38 5.54
C LEU A 118 1.42 -5.84 6.34
N SER A 119 1.65 -5.36 7.56
CA SER A 119 0.62 -4.69 8.37
C SER A 119 0.09 -3.43 7.69
N SER A 120 0.98 -2.63 7.09
CA SER A 120 0.61 -1.43 6.34
C SER A 120 -0.18 -1.77 5.06
N ILE A 121 0.25 -2.81 4.33
CA ILE A 121 -0.44 -3.32 3.13
C ILE A 121 -1.82 -3.85 3.52
N HIS A 122 -1.93 -4.65 4.57
CA HIS A 122 -3.21 -5.17 5.02
C HIS A 122 -4.21 -4.04 5.34
N LYS A 123 -3.76 -3.02 6.09
CA LYS A 123 -4.61 -1.89 6.51
C LYS A 123 -5.00 -0.95 5.38
N CYS A 124 -4.10 -0.70 4.43
CA CYS A 124 -4.31 0.34 3.42
C CYS A 124 -4.67 -0.24 2.05
N VAL A 125 -4.16 -1.42 1.72
CA VAL A 125 -4.33 -2.03 0.40
C VAL A 125 -5.46 -3.06 0.43
N PHE A 126 -5.50 -3.96 1.42
CA PHE A 126 -6.50 -5.05 1.42
C PHE A 126 -7.82 -4.73 2.11
N ALA A 127 -7.80 -3.95 3.19
CA ALA A 127 -9.03 -3.45 3.79
C ALA A 127 -9.82 -2.66 2.74
N SER A 128 -10.97 -3.20 2.31
CA SER A 128 -11.82 -2.60 1.28
C SER A 128 -12.99 -1.88 1.96
N GLY A 129 -13.27 -0.65 1.51
CA GLY A 129 -14.42 0.14 1.94
C GLY A 129 -15.74 -0.32 1.31
N ARG A 130 -16.84 0.39 1.60
CA ARG A 130 -18.16 0.05 1.06
C ARG A 130 -18.17 0.28 -0.46
N ARG A 131 -18.63 -0.72 -1.22
CA ARG A 131 -18.59 -0.72 -2.70
C ARG A 131 -17.19 -0.49 -3.30
N GLU A 132 -16.11 -0.77 -2.56
CA GLU A 132 -14.79 -0.83 -3.17
C GLU A 132 -14.53 -2.23 -3.70
N THR A 133 -14.06 -2.31 -4.94
CA THR A 133 -13.60 -3.57 -5.53
C THR A 133 -12.41 -4.15 -4.73
N GLN A 134 -12.44 -5.46 -4.47
CA GLN A 134 -11.30 -6.15 -3.85
C GLN A 134 -10.13 -6.21 -4.84
N LEU A 135 -8.95 -5.77 -4.41
CA LEU A 135 -7.76 -5.74 -5.28
C LEU A 135 -7.30 -7.12 -5.74
N LEU A 136 -7.38 -8.11 -4.85
CA LEU A 136 -6.97 -9.49 -5.09
C LEU A 136 -8.17 -10.43 -4.83
N GLY A 137 -9.33 -10.10 -5.38
CA GLY A 137 -10.50 -10.98 -5.30
C GLY A 137 -10.28 -12.27 -6.09
N GLU A 138 -10.96 -13.34 -5.68
CA GLU A 138 -10.96 -14.60 -6.44
C GLU A 138 -11.45 -14.37 -7.87
N GLY A 139 -10.71 -14.87 -8.86
CA GLY A 139 -11.00 -14.66 -10.28
C GLY A 139 -10.57 -13.29 -10.86
N SER A 140 -9.93 -12.42 -10.06
CA SER A 140 -9.40 -11.15 -10.57
C SER A 140 -8.11 -11.34 -11.40
N GLU A 141 -8.00 -10.60 -12.50
CA GLU A 141 -6.80 -10.61 -13.36
C GLU A 141 -5.49 -10.29 -12.59
N PRO A 142 -5.45 -9.29 -11.67
CA PRO A 142 -4.25 -9.03 -10.88
C PRO A 142 -3.80 -10.21 -10.02
N LEU A 143 -4.74 -10.97 -9.45
CA LEU A 143 -4.42 -12.15 -8.65
C LEU A 143 -3.85 -13.28 -9.52
N ALA A 144 -4.42 -13.50 -10.71
CA ALA A 144 -3.91 -14.51 -11.64
C ALA A 144 -2.46 -14.20 -12.08
N ILE A 145 -2.17 -12.94 -12.39
CA ILE A 145 -0.81 -12.48 -12.75
C ILE A 145 0.14 -12.66 -11.55
N LEU A 146 -0.29 -12.27 -10.34
CA LEU A 146 0.50 -12.43 -9.13
C LEU A 146 0.80 -13.90 -8.84
N GLN A 147 -0.20 -14.79 -8.94
CA GLN A 147 -0.01 -16.23 -8.73
C GLN A 147 0.99 -16.82 -9.72
N LYS A 148 0.89 -16.45 -11.01
CA LYS A 148 1.84 -16.88 -12.04
C LYS A 148 3.27 -16.44 -11.72
N HIS A 149 3.48 -15.18 -11.34
CA HIS A 149 4.81 -14.69 -10.96
C HIS A 149 5.33 -15.36 -9.68
N THR A 150 4.47 -15.54 -8.66
CA THR A 150 4.86 -16.23 -7.42
C THR A 150 5.29 -17.67 -7.70
N GLN A 151 4.58 -18.40 -8.56
CA GLN A 151 4.98 -19.75 -8.98
C GLN A 151 6.34 -19.74 -9.67
N GLN A 152 6.62 -18.76 -10.54
CA GLN A 152 7.92 -18.64 -11.19
C GLN A 152 9.06 -18.40 -10.19
N ILE A 153 8.82 -17.59 -9.15
CA ILE A 153 9.83 -17.31 -8.12
C ILE A 153 10.06 -18.53 -7.21
N LEU A 154 8.99 -19.25 -6.84
CA LEU A 154 9.11 -20.43 -5.96
C LEU A 154 9.73 -21.65 -6.66
N LEU A 155 9.70 -21.69 -7.99
CA LEU A 155 10.29 -22.74 -8.81
C LEU A 155 11.69 -22.39 -9.34
N ALA A 156 12.20 -21.18 -9.05
CA ALA A 156 13.54 -20.71 -9.42
C ALA A 156 14.52 -20.88 -8.25
#